data_AF-A0A7W3W538-F1
#
_entry.id   AF-A0A7W3W538-F1
#
_cell.length_a   1.000
_cell.length_b   1.000
_cell.length_c   1.000
_cell.angle_alpha   90.00
_cell.angle_beta   90.00
_cell.angle_gamma   90.00
#
_symmetry.space_group_name_H-M   'P 1'
#
loop_
_entity.id
_entity.type
_entity.pdbx_description
1 polymer ?
#
loop_
_entity_poly.entity_id
_entity_poly.type
_entity_poly.pdbx_seq_one_letter_code
_entity_poly.pdbx_strand_id
1 'polypeptide(L)'
;MPSLVKRLAIGGAAALALAGTVPAGQAFAIDRVACNGRTDFVQVRLAGGSPWDGSDVACFANGGATYVDLGGVTRVDSGNNSVTLYWDGGRTDLGRWQGGDLNFVHVRQVVIH
;
A
#
# COMPACT_ATOMS: atom_id res chain seq x y z
N MET A 1 34.44 38.78 46.91
CA MET A 1 33.95 37.51 47.47
C MET A 1 32.70 37.11 46.68
N PRO A 2 32.59 35.84 46.27
CA PRO A 2 32.24 35.46 44.90
C PRO A 2 30.78 35.01 44.76
N SER A 3 30.27 34.97 43.53
CA SER A 3 29.34 33.89 43.17
C SER A 3 29.26 33.71 41.64
N LEU A 4 29.86 32.59 41.24
CA LEU A 4 29.48 31.72 40.13
C LEU A 4 29.12 32.37 38.79
N VAL A 5 30.03 32.35 37.82
CA VAL A 5 30.15 31.18 36.93
C VAL A 5 28.80 30.88 36.27
N LYS A 6 28.69 31.34 35.02
CA LYS A 6 28.33 30.47 33.89
C LYS A 6 26.94 29.83 34.01
N ARG A 7 25.94 30.49 33.43
CA ARG A 7 24.80 29.80 32.83
C ARG A 7 24.75 30.26 31.38
N LEU A 8 25.53 29.60 30.52
CA LEU A 8 24.98 28.66 29.52
C LEU A 8 23.74 29.30 28.88
N ALA A 9 23.90 30.11 27.83
CA ALA A 9 24.11 29.66 26.46
C ALA A 9 23.13 28.54 26.04
N ILE A 10 22.49 28.81 24.90
CA ILE A 10 21.92 27.84 23.95
C ILE A 10 20.48 27.41 24.25
N GLY A 11 19.59 27.76 23.31
CA GLY A 11 18.24 27.23 23.25
C GLY A 11 17.41 27.73 22.08
N GLY A 12 18.03 28.07 20.95
CA GLY A 12 17.30 28.24 19.69
C GLY A 12 16.94 26.86 19.16
N ALA A 13 15.72 26.39 19.41
CA ALA A 13 15.18 25.23 18.72
C ALA A 13 14.38 25.75 17.53
N ALA A 14 14.98 25.67 16.34
CA ALA A 14 14.27 25.85 15.08
C ALA A 14 13.12 24.84 15.04
N ALA A 15 11.89 25.33 14.81
CA ALA A 15 10.79 24.46 14.42
C ALA A 15 11.14 23.91 13.04
N LEU A 16 11.68 22.68 13.00
CA LEU A 16 11.81 21.92 11.76
C LEU A 16 10.39 21.59 11.31
N ALA A 17 9.88 22.40 10.38
CA ALA A 17 8.75 22.01 9.57
C ALA A 17 9.17 20.76 8.80
N LEU A 18 8.87 19.59 9.36
CA LEU A 18 8.83 18.34 8.62
C LEU A 18 7.60 18.40 7.71
N ALA A 19 7.61 19.33 6.74
CA ALA A 19 7.02 19.06 5.45
C ALA A 19 7.95 18.03 4.80
N GLY A 20 7.88 16.80 5.35
CA GLY A 20 8.55 15.66 4.78
C GLY A 20 8.19 15.67 3.31
N THR A 21 9.22 15.61 2.48
CA THR A 21 9.12 15.37 1.06
C THR A 21 8.43 14.02 0.90
N VAL A 22 7.11 13.97 1.02
CA VAL A 22 6.31 12.93 0.39
C VAL A 22 6.65 13.14 -1.07
N PRO A 23 7.33 12.19 -1.73
CA PRO A 23 7.45 12.28 -3.16
C PRO A 23 6.03 12.45 -3.66
N ALA A 24 5.72 13.60 -4.26
CA ALA A 24 4.57 13.74 -5.12
C ALA A 24 4.86 12.89 -6.35
N GLY A 25 4.91 11.57 -6.14
CA GLY A 25 4.94 10.59 -7.20
C GLY A 25 3.70 10.85 -8.01
N GLN A 26 3.87 10.87 -9.33
CA GLN A 26 2.74 10.98 -10.24
C GLN A 26 1.72 9.93 -9.84
N ALA A 27 0.55 10.38 -9.38
CA ALA A 27 -0.57 9.50 -9.13
C ALA A 27 -1.08 9.07 -10.50
N PHE A 28 -0.44 8.07 -11.09
CA PHE A 28 -1.09 7.29 -12.13
C PHE A 28 -2.30 6.65 -11.44
N ALA A 29 -3.49 6.94 -11.94
CA ALA A 29 -4.72 6.46 -11.36
C ALA A 29 -4.82 4.96 -11.66
N ILE A 30 -4.43 4.15 -10.68
CA ILE A 30 -4.81 2.74 -10.65
C ILE A 30 -6.31 2.68 -10.37
N ASP A 31 -7.03 1.92 -11.17
CA ASP A 31 -8.48 1.84 -11.10
C ASP A 31 -8.89 0.53 -10.41
N ARG A 32 -9.74 0.64 -9.39
CA ARG A 32 -10.49 -0.53 -8.91
C ARG A 32 -11.60 -0.80 -9.93
N VAL A 33 -11.57 -1.97 -10.54
CA VAL A 33 -12.47 -2.34 -11.64
C VAL A 33 -13.26 -3.60 -11.32
N ALA A 34 -14.35 -3.82 -12.05
CA ALA A 34 -15.02 -5.12 -12.04
C ALA A 34 -14.10 -6.17 -12.68
N CYS A 35 -13.98 -7.34 -12.05
CA CYS A 35 -13.12 -8.41 -12.54
C CYS A 35 -13.59 -8.98 -13.89
N ASN A 36 -14.92 -9.09 -14.11
CA ASN A 36 -15.52 -9.56 -15.37
C ASN A 36 -14.87 -10.83 -15.98
N GLY A 37 -14.40 -11.75 -15.13
CA GLY A 37 -13.69 -12.97 -15.56
C GLY A 37 -12.30 -12.74 -16.19
N ARG A 38 -11.79 -11.51 -16.15
CA ARG A 38 -10.46 -11.14 -16.64
C ARG A 38 -9.39 -11.65 -15.68
N THR A 39 -8.40 -12.34 -16.22
CA THR A 39 -7.28 -12.90 -15.45
C THR A 39 -5.99 -12.09 -15.56
N ASP A 40 -5.99 -11.06 -16.41
CA ASP A 40 -4.85 -10.18 -16.65
C ASP A 40 -4.81 -8.95 -15.73
N PHE A 41 -5.85 -8.71 -14.93
CA PHE A 41 -5.83 -7.71 -13.86
C PHE A 41 -5.13 -8.25 -12.62
N VAL A 42 -4.71 -7.34 -11.73
CA VAL A 42 -4.33 -7.73 -10.37
C VAL A 42 -5.62 -8.11 -9.65
N GLN A 43 -5.67 -9.33 -9.10
CA GLN A 43 -6.80 -9.86 -8.35
C GLN A 43 -6.38 -10.10 -6.91
N VAL A 44 -7.07 -9.46 -5.97
CA VAL A 44 -6.86 -9.62 -4.53
C VAL A 44 -8.06 -10.35 -3.95
N ARG A 45 -7.85 -11.57 -3.48
CA ARG A 45 -8.89 -12.44 -2.92
C ARG A 45 -9.00 -12.24 -1.41
N LEU A 46 -10.22 -12.03 -0.93
CA LEU A 46 -10.56 -11.86 0.47
C LEU A 46 -11.19 -13.16 1.00
N ALA A 47 -10.90 -13.52 2.25
CA ALA A 47 -11.61 -14.60 2.93
C ALA A 47 -13.01 -14.15 3.33
N GLY A 48 -14.02 -14.87 2.84
CA GLY A 48 -15.40 -14.72 3.31
C GLY A 48 -16.23 -13.66 2.60
N GLY A 49 -15.86 -13.26 1.39
CA GLY A 49 -16.82 -12.63 0.48
C GLY A 49 -17.80 -13.67 -0.08
N SER A 50 -18.72 -13.23 -0.92
CA SER A 50 -19.62 -14.11 -1.65
C SER A 50 -19.15 -14.25 -3.10
N PRO A 51 -19.06 -15.49 -3.65
CA PRO A 51 -18.72 -15.66 -5.05
C PRO A 51 -19.82 -15.15 -5.97
N TRP A 52 -21.04 -14.97 -5.43
CA TRP A 52 -22.24 -14.61 -6.16
C TRP A 52 -22.44 -13.11 -6.34
N ASP A 53 -21.85 -12.29 -5.47
CA ASP A 53 -21.87 -10.82 -5.58
C ASP A 53 -20.51 -10.24 -6.03
N GLY A 54 -19.49 -11.09 -6.17
CA GLY A 54 -18.14 -10.69 -6.57
C GLY A 54 -17.35 -9.97 -5.47
N SER A 55 -17.83 -9.97 -4.22
CA SER A 55 -17.15 -9.31 -3.10
C SER A 55 -15.89 -10.07 -2.63
N ASP A 56 -15.74 -11.33 -3.06
CA ASP A 56 -14.58 -12.18 -2.77
C ASP A 56 -13.27 -11.70 -3.42
N VAL A 57 -13.36 -10.93 -4.51
CA VAL A 57 -12.18 -10.55 -5.30
C VAL A 57 -12.24 -9.08 -5.67
N ALA A 58 -11.21 -8.32 -5.26
CA ALA A 58 -10.99 -6.96 -5.73
C ALA A 58 -10.02 -6.97 -6.91
N CYS A 59 -10.44 -6.38 -8.04
CA CYS A 59 -9.60 -6.25 -9.22
C CYS A 59 -9.06 -4.84 -9.41
N PHE A 60 -7.79 -4.75 -9.81
CA PHE A 60 -7.11 -3.49 -10.09
C PHE A 60 -6.47 -3.52 -11.47
N ALA A 61 -6.60 -2.40 -12.19
CA ALA A 61 -6.06 -2.21 -13.53
C ALA A 61 -5.34 -0.86 -13.62
N ASN A 62 -4.54 -0.71 -14.68
CA ASN A 62 -3.69 0.46 -14.97
C ASN A 62 -2.54 0.63 -13.99
N GLY A 63 -1.42 1.17 -14.47
CA GLY A 63 -0.26 1.48 -13.64
C GLY A 63 -0.60 2.57 -12.63
N GLY A 64 0.03 2.52 -11.46
CA GLY A 64 -0.20 3.51 -10.41
C GLY A 64 -0.30 2.94 -9.01
N ALA A 65 -0.65 3.81 -8.06
CA ALA A 65 -0.75 3.46 -6.64
C ALA A 65 -2.08 3.93 -6.06
N THR A 66 -2.73 3.08 -5.27
CA THR A 66 -3.96 3.42 -4.55
C THR A 66 -3.95 2.85 -3.15
N TYR A 67 -4.50 3.61 -2.21
CA TYR A 67 -4.76 3.16 -0.87
C TYR A 67 -6.08 2.39 -0.83
N VAL A 68 -6.08 1.31 -0.07
CA VAL A 68 -7.22 0.41 0.07
C VAL A 68 -7.37 -0.01 1.53
N ASP A 69 -8.52 -0.57 1.87
CA ASP A 69 -8.80 -1.14 3.19
C ASP A 69 -9.39 -2.53 2.96
N LEU A 70 -8.51 -3.52 2.71
CA LEU A 70 -8.90 -4.88 2.35
C LEU A 70 -8.44 -5.86 3.43
N GLY A 71 -9.37 -6.27 4.30
CA GLY A 71 -9.14 -7.22 5.39
C GLY A 71 -9.30 -8.67 4.97
N GLY A 72 -8.56 -9.56 5.64
CA GLY A 72 -8.66 -10.99 5.40
C GLY A 72 -8.19 -11.42 4.02
N VAL A 73 -7.24 -10.69 3.42
CA VAL A 73 -6.70 -11.04 2.10
C VAL A 73 -5.93 -12.36 2.20
N THR A 74 -6.35 -13.33 1.39
CA THR A 74 -5.80 -14.70 1.39
C THR A 74 -4.91 -14.99 0.20
N ARG A 75 -5.08 -14.26 -0.89
CA ARG A 75 -4.31 -14.49 -2.11
C ARG A 75 -4.26 -13.24 -2.97
N VAL A 76 -3.16 -13.07 -3.66
CA VAL A 76 -3.06 -12.13 -4.77
C VAL A 76 -2.57 -12.86 -6.01
N ASP A 77 -3.17 -12.53 -7.16
CA ASP A 77 -2.72 -12.93 -8.49
C ASP A 77 -2.43 -11.65 -9.30
N SER A 78 -1.25 -11.54 -9.90
CA SER A 78 -0.80 -10.29 -10.53
C SER A 78 -1.31 -10.07 -11.95
N GLY A 79 -1.82 -11.12 -12.59
CA GLY A 79 -2.24 -11.06 -14.00
C GLY A 79 -1.10 -10.59 -14.91
N ASN A 80 -1.37 -9.75 -15.91
CA ASN A 80 -0.34 -9.21 -16.81
C ASN A 80 0.41 -8.00 -16.21
N ASN A 81 0.42 -7.85 -14.89
CA ASN A 81 1.01 -6.69 -14.21
C ASN A 81 2.18 -7.10 -13.32
N SER A 82 3.11 -6.17 -13.10
CA SER A 82 4.01 -6.25 -11.95
C SER A 82 3.37 -5.47 -10.82
N VAL A 83 3.30 -6.03 -9.62
CA VAL A 83 2.55 -5.42 -8.52
C VAL A 83 3.29 -5.53 -7.19
N THR A 84 3.18 -4.49 -6.38
CA THR A 84 3.57 -4.47 -4.97
C THR A 84 2.33 -4.22 -4.11
N LEU A 85 2.08 -5.10 -3.14
CA LEU A 85 1.04 -4.92 -2.14
C LEU A 85 1.69 -4.60 -0.79
N TYR A 86 1.24 -3.54 -0.14
CA TYR A 86 1.63 -3.21 1.23
C TYR A 86 0.50 -3.56 2.18
N TRP A 87 0.83 -4.29 3.25
CA TRP A 87 -0.10 -4.73 4.28
C TRP A 87 0.50 -4.45 5.67
N ASP A 88 -0.32 -4.52 6.73
CA ASP A 88 0.03 -3.99 8.06
C ASP A 88 1.32 -4.55 8.70
N GLY A 89 1.92 -5.62 8.17
CA GLY A 89 3.18 -6.20 8.67
C GLY A 89 4.24 -6.46 7.60
N GLY A 90 4.08 -5.96 6.37
CA GLY A 90 5.04 -6.19 5.31
C GLY A 90 4.58 -5.81 3.92
N ARG A 91 5.25 -6.38 2.91
CA ARG A 91 4.89 -6.22 1.51
C ARG A 91 5.07 -7.51 0.74
N THR A 92 4.37 -7.62 -0.37
CA THR A 92 4.46 -8.73 -1.32
C THR A 92 4.67 -8.14 -2.71
N ASP A 93 5.77 -8.50 -3.34
CA ASP A 93 6.09 -8.12 -4.72
C ASP A 93 5.88 -9.33 -5.63
N LEU A 94 5.13 -9.14 -6.71
CA LEU A 94 4.88 -10.15 -7.73
C LEU A 94 5.19 -9.59 -9.11
N GLY A 95 5.93 -10.37 -9.90
CA GLY A 95 6.08 -10.13 -11.33
C GLY A 95 4.82 -10.54 -12.09
N ARG A 96 4.83 -10.36 -13.41
CA ARG A 96 3.71 -10.76 -14.28
C ARG A 96 3.43 -12.25 -14.19
N TRP A 97 2.14 -12.59 -14.17
CA TRP A 97 1.58 -13.94 -14.17
C TRP A 97 2.03 -14.78 -12.97
N GLN A 98 2.14 -14.13 -11.82
CA GLN A 98 2.49 -14.77 -10.56
C GLN A 98 1.33 -14.69 -9.57
N GLY A 99 1.35 -15.59 -8.59
CA GLY A 99 0.43 -15.55 -7.48
C GLY A 99 1.15 -15.80 -6.17
N GLY A 100 0.62 -15.24 -5.10
CA GLY A 100 1.14 -15.38 -3.74
C GLY A 100 -0.01 -15.56 -2.76
N ASP A 101 0.11 -16.60 -1.92
CA ASP A 101 -0.82 -16.79 -0.82
C ASP A 101 -0.43 -15.90 0.35
N LEU A 102 -1.45 -15.30 0.97
CA LEU A 102 -1.34 -14.37 2.08
C LEU A 102 -2.13 -14.95 3.25
N ASN A 103 -1.58 -14.86 4.46
CA ASN A 103 -2.22 -15.46 5.64
C ASN A 103 -3.21 -14.48 6.29
N PHE A 104 -4.33 -14.21 5.60
CA PHE A 104 -5.41 -13.33 6.08
C PHE A 104 -4.93 -11.94 6.49
N VAL A 105 -4.09 -11.32 5.65
CA VAL A 105 -3.48 -10.03 5.95
C VAL A 105 -4.46 -8.88 5.68
N HIS A 106 -4.12 -7.69 6.21
CA HIS A 106 -4.84 -6.46 5.95
C HIS A 106 -4.05 -5.57 4.99
N VAL A 107 -4.50 -5.48 3.74
CA VAL A 107 -3.82 -4.71 2.68
C VAL A 107 -4.25 -3.25 2.75
N ARG A 108 -3.26 -2.35 2.69
CA ARG A 108 -3.41 -0.90 2.84
C ARG A 108 -3.11 -0.14 1.54
N GLN A 109 -2.32 -0.74 0.66
CA GLN A 109 -1.93 -0.12 -0.61
C GLN A 109 -1.63 -1.17 -1.68
N VAL A 110 -2.01 -0.86 -2.92
CA VAL A 110 -1.67 -1.62 -4.13
C VAL A 110 -0.94 -0.70 -5.09
N VAL A 111 0.19 -1.17 -5.64
CA VAL A 111 1.00 -0.45 -6.61
C VAL A 111 1.23 -1.32 -7.84
N ILE A 112 0.77 -0.91 -9.01
CA ILE A 112 1.03 -1.55 -10.31
C ILE A 112 2.10 -0.76 -11.06
N HIS A 113 3.10 -1.48 -11.59
CA HIS A 113 4.25 -0.92 -12.32
C HIS A 113 4.15 -1.15 -13.83
#